data_AF-A0A075MLH0-F1
#
_entry.id   AF-A0A075MLH0-F1
#
_cell.length_a   1.000
_cell.length_b   1.000
_cell.length_c   1.000
_cell.angle_alpha   90.00
_cell.angle_beta   90.00
_cell.angle_gamma   90.00
#
_symmetry.space_group_name_H-M   'P 1'
#
loop_
_entity.id
_entity.type
_entity.pdbx_description
1 polymer ?
#
loop_
_entity_poly.entity_id
_entity_poly.type
_entity_poly.pdbx_seq_one_letter_code
_entity_poly.pdbx_strand_id
1 'polypeptide(L)'
;MTRKAERDNIKRSNLTDHRHIHYYIAAASTTGLAGIIHLALVVNAILHNVYTNTITLFLIGGIVQVFWIVPILKRWGRVWYSVGIAGTVVFIALWAITRMQGNPITHRASRVGPIDIATEVVQLAFIGLCIVILAIENRRIRKEIM
;
A
#
# COMPACT_ATOMS: atom_id res chain seq x y z
N MET A 1 -19.20 -30.43 22.30
CA MET A 1 -18.76 -29.03 22.56
C MET A 1 -19.88 -28.30 23.29
N THR A 2 -19.61 -27.57 24.39
CA THR A 2 -20.67 -26.93 25.18
C THR A 2 -21.04 -25.56 24.61
N ARG A 3 -22.32 -25.17 24.70
CA ARG A 3 -22.86 -23.86 24.26
C ARG A 3 -22.17 -22.65 24.92
N LYS A 4 -21.42 -22.89 26.00
CA LYS A 4 -20.57 -21.90 26.68
C LYS A 4 -19.22 -21.74 25.95
N ALA A 5 -18.57 -22.86 25.63
CA ALA A 5 -17.30 -22.86 24.89
C ALA A 5 -17.44 -22.20 23.51
N GLU A 6 -18.55 -22.42 22.81
CA GLU A 6 -18.85 -21.76 21.53
C GLU A 6 -18.96 -20.24 21.66
N ARG A 7 -19.71 -19.76 22.66
CA ARG A 7 -19.84 -18.31 22.95
C ARG A 7 -18.52 -17.66 23.34
N ASP A 8 -17.72 -18.35 24.15
CA ASP A 8 -16.41 -17.87 24.55
C ASP A 8 -15.46 -17.76 23.34
N ASN A 9 -15.57 -18.68 22.38
CA ASN A 9 -14.76 -18.67 21.16
C ASN A 9 -15.15 -17.50 20.23
N ILE A 10 -16.46 -17.26 20.01
CA ILE A 10 -16.97 -16.12 19.23
C ILE A 10 -16.55 -14.79 19.85
N LYS A 11 -16.64 -14.66 21.17
CA LYS A 11 -16.24 -13.43 21.87
C LYS A 11 -14.74 -13.19 21.71
N ARG A 12 -13.93 -14.25 21.78
CA ARG A 12 -12.47 -14.19 21.63
C ARG A 12 -12.04 -13.83 20.21
N SER A 13 -12.69 -14.39 19.18
CA SER A 13 -12.42 -14.07 17.78
C SER A 13 -12.76 -12.61 17.45
N ASN A 14 -13.91 -12.11 17.89
CA ASN A 14 -14.30 -10.70 17.74
C ASN A 14 -13.33 -9.74 18.45
N LEU A 15 -12.86 -10.10 19.65
CA LEU A 15 -11.90 -9.27 20.40
C LEU A 15 -10.56 -9.14 19.66
N THR A 16 -10.07 -10.24 19.07
CA THR A 16 -8.83 -10.22 18.28
C THR A 16 -9.01 -9.45 16.98
N ASP A 17 -10.19 -9.52 16.37
CA ASP A 17 -10.50 -8.83 15.12
C ASP A 17 -10.51 -7.31 15.28
N HIS A 18 -11.04 -6.82 16.40
CA HIS A 18 -10.99 -5.40 16.76
C HIS A 18 -9.59 -4.96 17.19
N ARG A 19 -8.80 -5.83 17.81
CA ARG A 19 -7.45 -5.48 18.28
C ARG A 19 -6.52 -5.09 17.14
N HIS A 20 -6.71 -5.62 15.95
CA HIS A 20 -5.80 -5.38 14.81
C HIS A 20 -6.34 -4.40 13.77
N ILE A 21 -7.56 -3.86 13.96
CA ILE A 21 -8.20 -2.97 12.99
C ILE A 21 -7.36 -1.72 12.66
N HIS A 22 -6.59 -1.22 13.63
CA HIS A 22 -5.74 -0.04 13.47
C HIS A 22 -4.64 -0.25 12.41
N TYR A 23 -4.11 -1.48 12.24
CA TYR A 23 -3.14 -1.76 11.19
C TYR A 23 -3.75 -1.65 9.80
N TYR A 24 -4.98 -2.14 9.62
CA TYR A 24 -5.69 -2.03 8.35
C TYR A 24 -6.05 -0.57 8.04
N ILE A 25 -6.49 0.20 9.02
CA ILE A 25 -6.76 1.63 8.84
C ILE A 25 -5.47 2.37 8.48
N ALA A 26 -4.37 2.13 9.20
CA ALA A 26 -3.08 2.77 8.91
C ALA A 26 -2.56 2.39 7.51
N ALA A 27 -2.69 1.12 7.10
CA ALA A 27 -2.28 0.66 5.77
C ALA A 27 -3.14 1.33 4.67
N ALA A 28 -4.46 1.41 4.88
CA ALA A 28 -5.36 2.08 3.96
C ALA A 28 -5.06 3.58 3.85
N SER A 29 -4.80 4.25 4.97
CA SER A 29 -4.45 5.67 4.99
C SER A 29 -3.12 5.95 4.30
N THR A 30 -2.11 5.10 4.48
CA THR A 30 -0.80 5.27 3.84
C THR A 30 -0.86 5.06 2.33
N THR A 31 -1.48 3.97 1.83
CA THR A 31 -1.65 3.78 0.37
C THR A 31 -2.54 4.86 -0.24
N GLY A 32 -3.60 5.28 0.46
CA GLY A 32 -4.47 6.36 0.00
C GLY A 32 -3.74 7.70 -0.09
N LEU A 33 -2.95 8.04 0.92
CA LEU A 33 -2.14 9.26 0.93
C LEU A 33 -1.11 9.26 -0.20
N ALA A 34 -0.37 8.16 -0.38
CA ALA A 34 0.57 8.02 -1.49
C ALA A 34 -0.13 8.18 -2.84
N GLY A 35 -1.29 7.54 -3.02
CA GLY A 35 -2.08 7.64 -4.24
C GLY A 35 -2.55 9.07 -4.53
N ILE A 36 -3.05 9.77 -3.52
CA ILE A 36 -3.47 11.17 -3.63
C ILE A 36 -2.29 12.07 -4.02
N ILE A 37 -1.12 11.90 -3.39
CA ILE A 37 0.06 12.69 -3.73
C ILE A 37 0.47 12.46 -5.19
N HIS A 38 0.50 11.21 -5.67
CA HIS A 38 0.80 10.91 -7.06
C HIS A 38 -0.18 11.56 -8.04
N LEU A 39 -1.49 11.51 -7.75
CA LEU A 39 -2.50 12.15 -8.58
C LEU A 39 -2.38 13.69 -8.54
N ALA A 40 -2.05 14.27 -7.39
CA ALA A 40 -1.78 15.70 -7.27
C ALA A 40 -0.58 16.14 -8.13
N LEU A 41 0.49 15.32 -8.19
CA LEU A 41 1.64 15.57 -9.07
C LEU A 41 1.25 15.55 -10.55
N VAL A 42 0.32 14.68 -10.95
CA VAL A 42 -0.24 14.64 -12.32
C VAL A 42 -1.00 15.92 -12.63
N VAL A 43 -1.91 16.34 -11.75
CA VAL A 43 -2.67 17.59 -11.91
C VAL A 43 -1.71 18.78 -12.03
N ASN A 44 -0.71 18.87 -11.14
CA ASN A 44 0.27 19.94 -11.19
C ASN A 44 1.05 19.94 -12.52
N ALA A 45 1.45 18.78 -13.04
CA ALA A 45 2.17 18.69 -14.31
C ALA A 45 1.30 19.14 -15.51
N ILE A 46 0.02 18.75 -15.52
CA ILE A 46 -0.94 19.18 -16.55
C ILE A 46 -1.12 20.70 -16.53
N LEU A 47 -1.31 21.30 -15.34
CA LEU A 47 -1.49 22.74 -15.19
C LEU A 47 -0.28 23.56 -15.67
N HIS A 48 0.92 22.98 -15.65
CA HIS A 48 2.16 23.62 -16.10
C HIS A 48 2.61 23.15 -17.50
N ASN A 49 1.75 22.44 -18.25
CA ASN A 49 2.03 21.93 -19.60
C ASN A 49 3.29 21.04 -19.69
N VAL A 50 3.58 20.29 -18.64
CA VAL A 50 4.68 19.32 -18.62
C VAL A 50 4.11 17.95 -18.94
N TYR A 51 4.58 17.31 -20.01
CA TYR A 51 4.16 15.97 -20.43
C TYR A 51 5.37 15.04 -20.55
N THR A 52 5.44 14.02 -19.69
CA THR A 52 6.55 13.05 -19.66
C THR A 52 6.02 11.66 -19.32
N ASN A 53 6.77 10.61 -19.67
CA ASN A 53 6.44 9.22 -19.32
C ASN A 53 6.27 9.03 -17.80
N THR A 54 6.94 9.84 -16.98
CA THR A 54 6.80 9.85 -15.52
C THR A 54 5.39 10.22 -15.05
N ILE A 55 4.66 11.03 -15.81
CA ILE A 55 3.28 11.42 -15.46
C ILE A 55 2.33 10.25 -15.65
N THR A 56 2.50 9.48 -16.72
CA THR A 56 1.73 8.25 -16.94
C THR A 56 1.97 7.25 -15.81
N LEU A 57 3.23 7.10 -15.40
CA LEU A 57 3.61 6.28 -14.25
C LEU A 57 2.88 6.74 -12.97
N PHE A 58 2.88 8.03 -12.66
CA PHE A 58 2.18 8.58 -11.48
C PHE A 58 0.66 8.53 -11.56
N LEU A 59 0.08 8.68 -12.75
CA LEU A 59 -1.36 8.56 -12.95
C LEU A 59 -1.85 7.14 -12.67
N ILE A 60 -1.22 6.16 -13.33
CA ILE A 60 -1.59 4.75 -13.18
C ILE A 60 -1.32 4.29 -11.75
N GLY A 61 -0.11 4.57 -11.23
CA GLY A 61 0.26 4.19 -9.87
C GLY A 61 -0.62 4.86 -8.81
N GLY A 62 -0.98 6.13 -8.99
CA GLY A 62 -1.89 6.86 -8.10
C GLY A 62 -3.28 6.24 -8.03
N ILE A 63 -3.87 5.90 -9.19
CA ILE A 63 -5.17 5.21 -9.25
C ILE A 63 -5.09 3.85 -8.58
N VAL A 64 -4.06 3.06 -8.89
CA VAL A 64 -3.88 1.72 -8.30
C VAL A 64 -3.69 1.79 -6.78
N GLN A 65 -2.95 2.78 -6.27
CA GLN A 65 -2.76 2.98 -4.84
C GLN A 65 -4.04 3.40 -4.11
N VAL A 66 -4.88 4.24 -4.72
CA VAL A 66 -6.20 4.58 -4.18
C VAL A 66 -7.12 3.36 -4.21
N PHE A 67 -7.10 2.58 -5.29
CA PHE A 67 -7.86 1.32 -5.36
C PHE A 67 -7.50 0.38 -4.21
N TRP A 68 -6.22 0.32 -3.82
CA TRP A 68 -5.74 -0.57 -2.75
C TRP A 68 -6.30 -0.27 -1.35
N ILE A 69 -6.96 0.86 -1.15
CA ILE A 69 -7.74 1.15 0.07
C ILE A 69 -8.81 0.07 0.29
N VAL A 70 -9.52 -0.32 -0.78
CA VAL A 70 -10.66 -1.24 -0.72
C VAL A 70 -10.26 -2.62 -0.21
N PRO A 71 -9.32 -3.36 -0.84
CA PRO A 71 -8.92 -4.69 -0.36
C PRO A 71 -8.35 -4.67 1.06
N ILE A 72 -7.71 -3.57 1.48
CA ILE A 72 -7.18 -3.42 2.83
C ILE A 72 -8.33 -3.27 3.84
N LEU A 73 -9.24 -2.33 3.63
CA LEU A 73 -10.34 -2.08 4.58
C LEU A 73 -11.39 -3.20 4.58
N LYS A 74 -11.69 -3.77 3.42
CA LYS A 74 -12.60 -4.92 3.29
C LYS A 74 -11.96 -6.25 3.63
N ARG A 75 -10.67 -6.24 3.95
CA ARG A 75 -9.87 -7.40 4.32
C ARG A 75 -10.02 -8.57 3.35
N TRP A 76 -9.81 -8.32 2.05
CA TRP A 76 -9.92 -9.34 1.01
C TRP A 76 -8.86 -10.46 1.13
N GLY A 77 -7.93 -10.33 2.08
CA GLY A 77 -7.05 -11.40 2.52
C GLY A 77 -5.66 -11.36 1.90
N ARG A 78 -4.88 -12.38 2.25
CA ARG A 78 -3.42 -12.45 2.06
C ARG A 78 -2.94 -12.22 0.63
N VAL A 79 -3.69 -12.71 -0.37
CA VAL A 79 -3.34 -12.55 -1.79
C VAL A 79 -3.30 -11.06 -2.14
N TRP A 80 -4.30 -10.29 -1.72
CA TRP A 80 -4.40 -8.86 -2.02
C TRP A 80 -3.34 -8.02 -1.30
N TYR A 81 -2.96 -8.40 -0.08
CA TYR A 81 -1.86 -7.71 0.62
C TYR A 81 -0.52 -7.98 -0.05
N SER A 82 -0.31 -9.21 -0.51
CA SER A 82 0.92 -9.61 -1.21
C SER A 82 1.03 -8.91 -2.56
N VAL A 83 -0.07 -8.83 -3.32
CA VAL A 83 -0.11 -8.08 -4.59
C VAL A 83 0.09 -6.59 -4.35
N GLY A 84 -0.47 -6.04 -3.27
CA GLY A 84 -0.23 -4.65 -2.87
C GLY A 84 1.24 -4.37 -2.61
N ILE A 85 1.90 -5.20 -1.81
CA ILE A 85 3.34 -5.09 -1.54
C ILE A 85 4.13 -5.16 -2.85
N ALA A 86 3.89 -6.18 -3.68
CA ALA A 86 4.61 -6.36 -4.94
C ALA A 86 4.42 -5.17 -5.88
N GLY A 87 3.19 -4.70 -6.04
CA GLY A 87 2.87 -3.52 -6.86
C GLY A 87 3.56 -2.26 -6.37
N THR A 88 3.54 -2.00 -5.05
CA THR A 88 4.25 -0.85 -4.48
C THR A 88 5.76 -0.97 -4.65
N VAL A 89 6.37 -2.14 -4.43
CA VAL A 89 7.81 -2.34 -4.66
C VAL A 89 8.21 -2.08 -6.11
N VAL A 90 7.43 -2.59 -7.07
CA VAL A 90 7.66 -2.32 -8.50
C VAL A 90 7.56 -0.82 -8.78
N PHE A 91 6.58 -0.14 -8.19
CA PHE A 91 6.39 1.30 -8.40
C PHE A 91 7.53 2.14 -7.84
N ILE A 92 8.00 1.84 -6.62
CA ILE A 92 9.20 2.43 -6.02
C ILE A 92 10.43 2.19 -6.92
N ALA A 93 10.60 0.97 -7.43
CA ALA A 93 11.72 0.63 -8.31
C ALA A 93 11.69 1.43 -9.63
N LEU A 94 10.52 1.56 -10.26
CA LEU A 94 10.33 2.37 -11.46
C LEU A 94 10.63 3.85 -11.19
N TRP A 95 10.15 4.39 -10.06
CA TRP A 95 10.51 5.73 -9.61
C TRP A 95 12.03 5.87 -9.47
N ALA A 96 12.70 4.97 -8.75
CA ALA A 96 14.15 5.01 -8.55
C ALA A 96 14.93 4.99 -9.87
N ILE A 97 14.54 4.13 -10.82
CA ILE A 97 15.16 4.06 -12.15
C ILE A 97 15.07 5.39 -12.88
N THR A 98 13.91 6.06 -12.87
CA THR A 98 13.76 7.37 -13.54
C THR A 98 14.60 8.50 -12.92
N ARG A 99 15.19 8.28 -11.74
CA ARG A 99 16.10 9.21 -11.06
C ARG A 99 17.58 8.94 -11.39
N MET A 100 17.89 7.85 -12.10
CA MET A 100 19.25 7.56 -12.56
C MET A 100 19.60 8.29 -13.86
N GLN A 101 20.86 8.69 -14.02
CA GLN A 101 21.36 9.27 -15.27
C GLN A 101 21.39 8.21 -16.37
N GLY A 102 20.97 8.59 -17.59
CA GLY A 102 20.93 7.66 -18.72
C GLY A 102 19.90 6.53 -18.58
N ASN A 103 18.89 6.70 -17.72
CA ASN A 103 17.89 5.66 -17.49
C ASN A 103 17.07 5.35 -18.77
N PRO A 104 16.59 4.11 -18.92
CA PRO A 104 15.92 3.66 -20.14
C PRO A 104 14.50 4.22 -20.35
N ILE A 105 13.91 4.91 -19.37
CA ILE A 105 12.49 5.34 -19.39
C ILE A 105 12.35 6.78 -19.86
N THR A 106 13.23 7.67 -19.37
CA THR A 106 13.20 9.11 -19.64
C THR A 106 14.49 9.64 -20.25
N HIS A 107 15.54 8.83 -20.34
CA HIS A 107 16.88 9.19 -20.85
C HIS A 107 17.58 10.35 -20.11
N ARG A 108 16.96 10.89 -19.05
CA ARG A 108 17.49 11.96 -18.19
C ARG A 108 17.04 11.73 -16.75
N ALA A 109 17.92 12.02 -15.80
CA ALA A 109 17.58 11.92 -14.39
C ALA A 109 16.56 13.01 -14.01
N SER A 110 15.44 12.60 -13.41
CA SER A 110 14.53 13.54 -12.76
C SER A 110 15.12 14.04 -11.43
N ARG A 111 14.85 15.30 -11.08
CA ARG A 111 15.23 15.86 -9.77
C ARG A 111 14.49 15.13 -8.64
N VAL A 112 15.14 14.97 -7.50
CA VAL A 112 14.53 14.47 -6.27
C VAL A 112 14.12 15.65 -5.41
N GLY A 113 12.82 15.83 -5.22
CA GLY A 113 12.26 16.84 -4.33
C GLY A 113 11.86 16.26 -2.96
N PRO A 114 11.64 17.13 -1.96
CA PRO A 114 11.15 16.70 -0.64
C PRO A 114 9.85 15.91 -0.71
N ILE A 115 8.94 16.28 -1.62
CA ILE A 115 7.65 15.58 -1.79
C ILE A 115 7.85 14.17 -2.35
N ASP A 116 8.84 13.96 -3.25
CA ASP A 116 9.14 12.61 -3.75
C ASP A 116 9.58 11.71 -2.59
N ILE A 117 10.54 12.18 -1.78
CA ILE A 117 11.05 11.43 -0.62
C ILE A 117 9.92 11.12 0.38
N ALA A 118 9.08 12.11 0.68
CA ALA A 118 7.95 11.93 1.57
C ALA A 118 6.99 10.85 1.06
N THR A 119 6.69 10.84 -0.24
CA THR A 119 5.85 9.80 -0.86
C THR A 119 6.48 8.42 -0.76
N GLU A 120 7.79 8.29 -1.03
CA GLU A 120 8.51 7.02 -0.88
C GLU A 120 8.46 6.49 0.57
N VAL A 121 8.61 7.36 1.57
CA VAL A 121 8.49 6.96 2.99
C VAL A 121 7.08 6.45 3.31
N VAL A 122 6.04 7.11 2.80
CA VAL A 122 4.64 6.67 2.99
C VAL A 122 4.38 5.32 2.30
N GLN A 123 4.94 5.10 1.12
CA GLN A 123 4.86 3.81 0.42
C GLN A 123 5.57 2.68 1.17
N LEU A 124 6.76 2.94 1.72
CA LEU A 124 7.47 1.98 2.56
C LEU A 124 6.71 1.67 3.85
N ALA A 125 6.06 2.67 4.45
CA ALA A 125 5.18 2.46 5.60
C ALA A 125 3.99 1.55 5.25
N PHE A 126 3.36 1.74 4.09
CA PHE A 126 2.32 0.85 3.58
C PHE A 126 2.80 -0.60 3.46
N ILE A 127 3.96 -0.81 2.83
CA ILE A 127 4.58 -2.14 2.68
C ILE A 127 4.79 -2.78 4.07
N GLY A 128 5.40 -2.05 5.01
CA GLY A 128 5.65 -2.54 6.36
C GLY A 128 4.37 -2.94 7.09
N LEU A 129 3.31 -2.14 6.98
CA LEU A 129 2.01 -2.43 7.58
C LEU A 129 1.36 -3.67 6.96
N CYS A 130 1.42 -3.86 5.64
CA CYS A 130 0.94 -5.07 4.98
C CYS A 130 1.71 -6.32 5.45
N ILE A 131 3.03 -6.23 5.64
CA ILE A 131 3.84 -7.33 6.18
C ILE A 131 3.40 -7.67 7.61
N VAL A 132 3.14 -6.68 8.45
CA VAL A 132 2.61 -6.88 9.81
C VAL A 132 1.25 -7.57 9.78
N ILE A 133 0.32 -7.10 8.94
CA ILE A 133 -1.01 -7.70 8.75
C ILE A 133 -0.87 -9.18 8.35
N LEU A 134 -0.05 -9.49 7.34
CA LEU A 134 0.22 -10.85 6.91
C LEU A 134 0.79 -11.72 8.03
N ALA A 135 1.72 -11.19 8.83
CA ALA A 135 2.28 -11.91 9.96
C ALA A 135 1.24 -12.23 11.04
N ILE A 136 0.30 -11.31 11.30
CA ILE A 136 -0.81 -11.51 12.24
C ILE A 136 -1.75 -12.61 11.72
N GLU A 137 -2.16 -12.54 10.46
CA GLU A 137 -3.05 -13.54 9.85
C GLU A 137 -2.41 -14.93 9.82
N ASN A 138 -1.11 -15.03 9.51
CA ASN A 138 -0.38 -16.30 9.53
C ASN A 138 -0.37 -16.95 10.92
N ARG A 139 -0.17 -16.15 11.97
CA ARG A 139 -0.19 -16.65 13.35
C ARG A 139 -1.57 -17.15 13.76
N ARG A 140 -2.64 -16.49 13.28
CA ARG A 140 -4.02 -16.90 13.54
C ARG A 140 -4.32 -18.26 12.90
N ILE A 141 -4.05 -18.41 11.60
CA ILE A 141 -4.30 -19.66 10.87
C ILE A 141 -3.55 -20.83 11.52
N ARG A 142 -2.28 -20.64 11.93
CA ARG A 142 -1.53 -21.70 12.61
C ARG A 142 -2.14 -22.13 13.94
N LYS A 143 -2.73 -21.21 14.71
CA LYS A 143 -3.41 -21.55 15.97
C LYS A 143 -4.74 -22.26 15.77
N GLU A 144 -5.36 -22.13 14.59
CA GLU A 144 -6.63 -22.79 14.28
C GLU A 144 -6.41 -24.23 13.78
N ILE A 145 -5.20 -24.56 13.30
CA ILE A 145 -4.84 -25.90 12.78
C ILE A 145 -4.23 -26.81 13.87
N MET A 146 -3.63 -26.23 14.92
CA MET A 146 -3.07 -26.96 16.07
C MET A 146 -4.11 -27.19 17.16
#